data_AF-A0AAJ0H9F7-F1
#
_entry.id   AF-A0AAJ0H9F7-F1
#
_cell.length_a   1.000
_cell.length_b   1.000
_cell.length_c   1.000
_cell.angle_alpha   90.00
_cell.angle_beta   90.00
_cell.angle_gamma   90.00
#
_symmetry.space_group_name_H-M   'P 1'
#
loop_
_entity.id
_entity.type
_entity.pdbx_description
1 polymer ?
#
loop_
_entity_poly.entity_id
_entity_poly.type
_entity_poly.pdbx_seq_one_letter_code
_entity_poly.pdbx_strand_id
1 'polypeptide(L)'
;MRWWFQASNHKVKIVILAKFDRQQHHILLEKWEEEISRPQGAITPRRTAAILQQNGVLEPVRRQSITIIRDETTNPVSYIVTRGALVLGFRFLFLRDLDPQEGDFVLSIQDLQRYAENVWA
;
A
#
# COMPACT_ATOMS: atom_id res chain seq x y z
N MET A 1 11.01 -6.07 -1.40
CA MET A 1 9.75 -5.87 -2.15
C MET A 1 9.87 -6.05 -3.65
N ARG A 2 11.00 -5.70 -4.28
CA ARG A 2 11.19 -5.84 -5.73
C ARG A 2 10.84 -7.23 -6.30
N TRP A 3 11.12 -8.29 -5.54
CA TRP A 3 10.82 -9.68 -5.94
C TRP A 3 9.34 -9.91 -6.28
N TRP A 4 8.39 -9.44 -5.47
CA TRP A 4 6.95 -9.68 -5.71
C TRP A 4 6.49 -9.14 -7.07
N PHE A 5 6.99 -7.97 -7.43
CA PHE A 5 6.67 -7.35 -8.71
C PHE A 5 7.38 -8.04 -9.86
N GLN A 6 8.69 -8.27 -9.75
CA GLN A 6 9.48 -8.93 -10.80
C GLN A 6 9.03 -10.37 -11.07
N ALA A 7 8.80 -11.17 -10.03
CA ALA A 7 8.38 -12.57 -10.16
C ALA A 7 7.02 -12.71 -10.86
N SER A 8 6.16 -11.69 -10.73
CA SER A 8 4.88 -11.62 -11.43
C SER A 8 4.97 -11.06 -12.86
N ASN A 9 6.16 -10.72 -13.34
CA ASN A 9 6.37 -9.90 -14.54
C ASN A 9 5.53 -8.60 -14.48
N HIS A 10 5.61 -7.89 -13.36
CA HIS A 10 4.90 -6.64 -13.08
C HIS A 10 3.37 -6.74 -13.13
N LYS A 11 2.78 -7.95 -13.05
CA LYS A 11 1.32 -8.12 -13.01
C LYS A 11 0.72 -7.80 -11.64
N VAL A 12 1.48 -8.03 -10.57
CA VAL A 12 1.13 -7.54 -9.23
C VAL A 12 1.26 -6.02 -9.23
N LYS A 13 0.21 -5.30 -8.83
CA LYS A 13 0.20 -3.83 -8.80
C LYS A 13 0.24 -3.26 -7.38
N ILE A 14 -0.23 -4.02 -6.40
CA ILE A 14 -0.19 -3.68 -4.98
C ILE A 14 0.36 -4.89 -4.22
N VAL A 15 1.26 -4.64 -3.27
CA VAL A 15 1.65 -5.62 -2.24
C VAL A 15 1.32 -5.04 -0.88
N ILE A 16 0.52 -5.77 -0.11
CA ILE A 16 0.21 -5.46 1.29
C ILE A 16 1.05 -6.40 2.16
N LEU A 17 1.84 -5.83 3.07
CA LEU A 17 2.63 -6.59 4.03
C LEU A 17 2.12 -6.28 5.44
N ALA A 18 1.64 -7.31 6.13
CA ALA A 18 1.31 -7.24 7.54
C ALA A 18 2.44 -7.86 8.38
N LYS A 19 3.04 -7.05 9.25
CA LYS A 19 4.07 -7.47 10.20
C LYS A 19 3.48 -7.45 11.59
N PHE A 20 3.78 -8.48 12.38
CA PHE A 20 3.18 -8.70 13.68
C PHE A 20 4.27 -8.78 14.74
N ASP A 21 4.18 -7.92 15.76
CA ASP A 21 4.89 -8.09 17.02
C ASP A 21 3.90 -8.64 18.04
N ARG A 22 4.04 -9.93 18.35
CA ARG A 22 3.15 -10.62 19.29
C ARG A 22 3.35 -10.20 20.73
N GLN A 23 4.53 -9.74 21.13
CA GLN A 23 4.78 -9.34 22.50
C GLN A 23 4.13 -7.99 22.79
N GLN A 24 4.14 -7.10 21.81
CA GLN A 24 3.60 -5.74 21.92
C GLN A 24 2.17 -5.59 21.37
N HIS A 25 1.59 -6.67 20.84
CA HIS A 25 0.28 -6.66 20.15
C HIS A 25 0.21 -5.55 19.08
N HIS A 26 1.33 -5.40 18.35
CA HIS A 26 1.52 -4.34 17.38
C HIS A 26 1.51 -4.91 15.96
N ILE A 27 0.77 -4.24 15.08
CA ILE A 27 0.70 -4.57 13.66
C ILE A 27 1.24 -3.39 12.86
N LEU A 28 2.19 -3.66 11.97
CA LEU A 28 2.64 -2.72 10.94
C LEU A 28 2.15 -3.20 9.58
N LEU A 29 1.25 -2.44 8.98
CA LEU A 29 0.77 -2.63 7.62
C LEU A 29 1.53 -1.73 6.66
N GLU A 30 2.13 -2.30 5.62
CA GLU A 30 2.77 -1.55 4.55
C GLU A 30 2.06 -1.81 3.23
N LYS A 31 1.77 -0.74 2.49
CA LYS A 31 1.31 -0.82 1.10
C LYS A 31 2.44 -0.40 0.16
N TRP A 32 2.78 -1.28 -0.77
CA TRP A 32 3.80 -1.07 -1.78
C TRP A 32 3.17 -1.11 -3.17
N GLU A 33 3.62 -0.22 -4.04
CA GLU A 33 3.21 -0.09 -5.45
C GLU A 33 4.45 0.13 -6.31
N GLU A 34 4.36 -0.04 -7.63
CA GLU A 34 5.45 0.33 -8.55
C GLU A 34 5.29 1.76 -9.05
N GLU A 35 6.42 2.47 -9.14
CA GLU A 35 6.51 3.78 -9.77
C GLU A 35 7.63 3.78 -10.81
N ILE A 36 7.41 4.49 -11.92
CA ILE A 36 8.45 4.70 -12.92
C ILE A 36 9.51 5.62 -12.32
N SER A 37 10.71 5.11 -12.08
CA SER A 37 11.82 5.90 -11.57
C SER A 37 12.30 6.86 -12.66
N ARG A 38 12.13 8.18 -12.45
CA ARG A 38 12.63 9.22 -13.36
C ARG A 38 14.04 9.62 -12.92
N PRO A 39 15.04 9.66 -13.83
CA PRO A 39 16.37 10.17 -13.47
C PRO A 39 16.25 11.63 -13.01
N GLN A 40 16.80 11.96 -11.84
CA GLN A 40 16.88 13.35 -11.38
C GLN A 40 17.95 14.08 -12.18
N GLY A 41 17.52 15.00 -13.06
CA GLY A 41 18.37 15.87 -13.87
C GLY A 41 17.52 16.71 -14.83
N ALA A 42 18.07 17.80 -15.38
CA ALA A 42 17.37 18.57 -16.41
C ALA A 42 17.21 17.71 -17.67
N ILE A 43 16.00 17.20 -17.91
CA ILE A 43 15.69 16.33 -19.04
C ILE A 43 14.85 17.09 -20.06
N THR A 44 15.29 17.13 -21.31
CA THR A 44 14.48 17.62 -22.43
C THR A 44 13.29 16.66 -22.66
N PRO A 45 12.12 17.15 -23.08
CA PRO A 45 10.90 16.34 -23.26
C PRO A 45 11.09 15.14 -24.21
N ARG A 46 12.06 15.24 -25.14
CA ARG A 46 12.46 14.15 -26.05
C ARG A 46 13.09 12.95 -25.35
N ARG A 47 13.86 13.17 -24.27
CA ARG A 47 14.48 12.10 -23.47
C ARG A 47 13.49 11.45 -22.51
N THR A 48 12.51 12.19 -21.99
CA THR A 48 11.43 11.61 -21.17
C THR A 48 10.58 10.63 -21.99
N ALA A 49 10.26 10.98 -23.24
CA ALA A 49 9.59 10.08 -24.17
C ALA A 49 10.42 8.82 -24.48
N ALA A 50 11.74 8.97 -24.63
CA ALA A 50 12.64 7.83 -24.84
C ALA A 50 12.76 6.90 -23.61
N ILE A 51 12.77 7.44 -22.38
CA ILE A 51 12.78 6.66 -21.13
C ILE A 51 11.45 5.91 -20.96
N LEU A 52 10.32 6.54 -21.31
CA LEU A 52 9.02 5.89 -21.33
C LEU A 52 8.93 4.79 -22.40
N GLN A 53 9.62 4.95 -23.54
CA GLN A 53 9.72 3.94 -24.60
C GLN A 53 10.73 2.81 -24.28
N GLN A 54 11.71 3.04 -23.41
CA GLN A 54 12.75 2.07 -23.05
C GLN A 54 12.49 1.32 -21.74
N ASN A 55 11.23 1.17 -21.31
CA ASN A 55 10.88 0.54 -20.04
C ASN A 55 11.61 1.20 -18.86
N GLY A 56 11.27 2.47 -18.57
CA GLY A 56 11.73 3.16 -17.37
C GLY A 56 11.68 2.22 -16.15
N VAL A 57 12.76 2.19 -15.36
CA VAL A 57 12.92 1.19 -14.30
C VAL A 57 11.76 1.32 -13.31
N LEU A 58 10.90 0.29 -13.27
CA LEU A 58 9.83 0.19 -12.29
C LEU A 58 10.46 -0.15 -10.94
N GLU A 59 10.22 0.72 -9.97
CA GLU A 59 10.75 0.56 -8.62
C GLU A 59 9.60 0.42 -7.62
N PRO A 60 9.69 -0.54 -6.67
CA PRO A 60 8.71 -0.66 -5.61
C PRO A 60 8.86 0.50 -4.62
N VAL A 61 7.79 1.26 -4.45
CA VAL A 61 7.70 2.39 -3.52
C VAL A 61 6.69 2.06 -2.42
N ARG A 62 7.09 2.28 -1.16
CA ARG A 62 6.18 2.18 -0.03
C ARG A 62 5.29 3.42 0.00
N ARG A 63 4.01 3.27 -0.33
CA ARG A 63 3.03 4.36 -0.39
C ARG A 63 2.34 4.61 0.94
N GLN A 64 2.08 3.56 1.71
CA GLN A 64 1.50 3.68 3.04
C GLN A 64 2.23 2.80 4.03
N SER A 65 2.28 3.27 5.28
CA SER A 65 2.82 2.58 6.44
C SER A 65 1.89 2.91 7.59
N ILE A 66 1.08 1.97 8.03
CA ILE A 66 0.02 2.14 9.03
C ILE A 66 0.39 1.28 10.23
N THR A 67 0.34 1.87 11.41
CA THR A 67 0.63 1.19 12.67
C THR A 67 -0.65 1.05 13.47
N ILE A 68 -0.94 -0.17 13.92
CA ILE A 68 -2.06 -0.52 14.77
C ILE A 68 -1.51 -1.06 16.09
N ILE A 69 -1.79 -0.38 17.20
CA ILE A 69 -1.32 -0.74 18.53
C ILE A 69 -2.51 -1.00 19.45
N ARG A 70 -2.37 -1.95 20.37
CA ARG A 70 -3.36 -2.19 21.42
C ARG A 70 -3.44 -0.98 22.36
N ASP A 71 -4.65 -0.56 22.70
CA ASP A 71 -4.89 0.45 23.71
C ASP A 71 -5.19 -0.23 25.06
N GLU A 72 -4.19 -0.24 25.93
CA GLU A 72 -4.27 -0.80 27.28
C GLU A 72 -5.19 0.01 28.22
N THR A 73 -5.62 1.22 27.82
CA THR A 73 -6.42 2.12 28.68
C THR A 73 -7.93 1.89 28.55
N THR A 74 -8.34 1.07 27.58
CA THR A 74 -9.76 0.85 27.24
C THR A 74 -10.24 -0.53 27.67
N ASN A 75 -11.48 -0.59 28.19
CA ASN A 75 -12.20 -1.83 28.48
C ASN A 75 -13.63 -1.72 27.91
N PRO A 76 -14.00 -2.48 26.85
CA PRO A 76 -13.22 -3.55 26.22
C PRO A 76 -11.97 -3.04 25.49
N VAL A 77 -11.04 -3.96 25.23
CA VAL A 77 -9.80 -3.70 24.50
C VAL A 77 -10.11 -3.03 23.17
N SER A 78 -9.41 -1.93 22.89
CA SER A 78 -9.47 -1.27 21.59
C SER A 78 -8.08 -1.16 20.96
N TYR A 79 -8.03 -0.70 19.71
CA TYR A 79 -6.78 -0.52 18.97
C TYR A 79 -6.68 0.89 18.40
N ILE A 80 -5.52 1.51 18.55
CA ILE A 80 -5.21 2.81 17.97
C ILE A 80 -4.58 2.59 16.59
N VAL A 81 -5.17 3.18 15.56
CA VAL A 81 -4.66 3.16 14.19
C VAL A 81 -4.03 4.51 13.87
N THR A 82 -2.78 4.50 13.45
CA THR A 82 -2.04 5.72 13.06
C THR A 82 -1.82 5.77 11.55
N ARG A 83 -1.82 6.99 10.99
CA ARG A 83 -1.68 7.26 9.54
C ARG A 83 -2.87 6.82 8.67
N GLY A 84 -4.03 6.64 9.31
CA GLY A 84 -5.33 6.60 8.65
C GLY A 84 -5.73 5.25 8.05
N ALA A 85 -6.69 5.30 7.13
CA ALA A 85 -7.22 4.15 6.41
C ALA A 85 -6.21 3.58 5.39
N LEU A 86 -6.31 2.28 5.10
CA LEU A 86 -5.58 1.67 4.00
C LEU A 86 -6.39 1.86 2.71
N VAL A 87 -5.78 2.50 1.70
CA VAL A 87 -6.47 2.86 0.45
C VAL A 87 -5.84 2.10 -0.70
N LEU A 88 -6.64 1.28 -1.38
CA LEU A 88 -6.23 0.53 -2.55
C LEU A 88 -6.81 1.20 -3.79
N GLY A 89 -5.92 1.73 -4.65
CA GLY A 89 -6.34 2.48 -5.82
C GLY A 89 -7.13 1.61 -6.80
N PHE A 90 -8.31 2.06 -7.23
CA PHE A 90 -9.18 1.31 -8.15
C PHE A 90 -8.43 0.83 -9.40
N ARG A 91 -7.63 1.72 -9.98
CA ARG A 91 -6.80 1.49 -11.18
C ARG A 91 -5.83 0.31 -11.05
N PHE A 92 -5.51 -0.12 -9.83
CA PHE A 92 -4.58 -1.21 -9.57
C PHE A 92 -5.30 -2.53 -9.27
N LEU A 93 -6.62 -2.49 -9.06
CA LEU A 93 -7.46 -3.65 -8.79
C LEU A 93 -8.26 -4.08 -10.04
N PHE A 94 -8.60 -3.14 -10.91
CA PHE A 94 -9.42 -3.38 -12.10
C PHE A 94 -8.67 -3.04 -13.39
N LEU A 95 -9.00 -3.75 -14.47
CA LEU A 95 -8.43 -3.56 -15.81
C LEU A 95 -9.17 -2.50 -16.65
N ARG A 96 -10.03 -1.70 -16.02
CA ARG A 96 -10.86 -0.67 -16.67
C ARG A 96 -10.84 0.62 -15.86
N ASP A 97 -11.33 1.69 -16.48
CA ASP A 97 -11.57 2.96 -15.80
C ASP A 97 -12.75 2.84 -14.83
N LEU A 98 -12.74 3.74 -13.83
CA LEU A 98 -13.79 3.84 -12.83
C LEU A 98 -15.07 4.41 -13.43
N ASP A 99 -16.21 3.84 -13.06
CA ASP A 99 -17.51 4.45 -13.30
C ASP A 99 -17.81 5.53 -12.24
N PRO A 100 -18.76 6.45 -12.46
CA PRO A 100 -19.02 7.57 -11.52
C PRO A 100 -19.38 7.16 -10.08
N GLN A 101 -19.83 5.93 -9.87
CA GLN A 101 -20.20 5.40 -8.53
C GLN A 101 -19.08 4.56 -7.90
N GLU A 102 -17.95 4.39 -8.59
CA GLU A 102 -16.83 3.60 -8.13
C GLU A 102 -15.69 4.49 -7.67
N GLY A 103 -14.86 3.95 -6.78
CA GLY A 103 -13.72 4.66 -6.24
C GLY A 103 -12.70 3.70 -5.68
N ASP A 104 -11.71 4.27 -5.03
CA ASP A 104 -10.69 3.49 -4.34
C ASP A 104 -11.32 2.62 -3.24
N PHE A 105 -10.75 1.43 -3.06
CA PHE A 105 -11.19 0.54 -1.98
C PHE A 105 -10.56 1.00 -0.67
N VAL A 106 -11.39 1.48 0.25
CA VAL A 106 -10.95 2.05 1.53
C VAL A 106 -11.23 1.07 2.66
N LEU A 107 -10.18 0.51 3.23
CA LEU A 107 -10.24 -0.20 4.51
C LEU A 107 -10.15 0.84 5.63
N SER A 108 -11.29 1.14 6.22
CA SER A 108 -11.45 2.20 7.21
C SER A 108 -10.65 1.92 8.49
N ILE A 109 -10.50 2.93 9.35
CA ILE A 109 -9.89 2.73 10.68
C ILE A 109 -10.64 1.64 11.46
N GLN A 110 -11.96 1.58 11.35
CA GLN A 110 -12.78 0.57 12.03
C GLN A 110 -12.53 -0.84 11.48
N ASP A 111 -12.37 -0.98 10.17
CA ASP A 111 -12.00 -2.26 9.56
C ASP A 111 -10.62 -2.73 10.03
N LEU A 112 -9.68 -1.79 10.16
CA LEU A 112 -8.33 -2.07 10.64
C LEU A 112 -8.29 -2.41 12.14
N GLN A 113 -9.15 -1.78 12.95
CA GLN A 113 -9.35 -2.16 14.35
C GLN A 113 -9.93 -3.57 14.48
N ARG A 114 -10.99 -3.87 13.72
CA ARG A 114 -11.59 -5.21 13.67
C ARG A 114 -10.60 -6.27 13.17
N TYR A 115 -9.77 -5.91 12.19
CA TYR A 115 -8.70 -6.78 11.74
C TYR A 115 -7.72 -7.10 12.87
N ALA A 116 -7.32 -6.12 13.67
CA ALA A 116 -6.44 -6.35 14.82
C ALA A 116 -7.10 -7.21 15.92
N GLU A 117 -8.38 -6.98 16.21
CA GLU A 117 -9.17 -7.84 17.10
C GLU A 117 -9.13 -9.30 16.63
N ASN A 118 -9.36 -9.54 15.34
CA ASN A 118 -9.34 -10.89 14.77
C ASN A 118 -7.95 -11.55 14.77
N VAL A 119 -6.88 -10.76 14.64
CA VAL A 119 -5.50 -11.27 14.67
C VAL A 119 -5.08 -11.70 16.07
N TRP A 120 -5.58 -11.01 17.11
CA TRP A 120 -5.16 -11.18 18.49
C TRP A 120 -6.18 -11.88 19.40
N ALA A 121 -7.35 -12.24 18.88
CA ALA A 121 -8.33 -13.11 19.55
C ALA A 121 -7.76 -14.50 19.82
#